data_AF-U4VJL1-F1
#
_entry.id   AF-U4VJL1-F1
#
_cell.length_a   1.000
_cell.length_b   1.000
_cell.length_c   1.000
_cell.angle_alpha   90.00
_cell.angle_beta   90.00
_cell.angle_gamma   90.00
#
_symmetry.space_group_name_H-M   'P 1'
#
loop_
_entity.id
_entity.type
_entity.pdbx_description
1 polymer ?
#
loop_
_entity_poly.entity_id
_entity_poly.type
_entity_poly.pdbx_seq_one_letter_code
_entity_poly.pdbx_strand_id
1 'polypeptide(L)'
;MLASVHAGLVVAGLAGLSAPSALAQEALQQQRDQAASEYEKLSNELTVTGDRLKQLEDEVAGLKKDQTTITAALIQSAKTDKKLQQDISDIADKLTALREQEDGIRASLRARRGVLAEVLAALQRMGLNPPPAILVRPDDALASVRSAVLLGAVVPEMREQVEELTGDLKDMQRVTASIAEEQEKLKTTRTDQAEEQKRQSLLLEL
;
A
#
# COMPACT_ATOMS: atom_id res chain seq x y z
N MET A 1 -61.86 -0.32 121.75
CA MET A 1 -61.58 1.11 121.95
C MET A 1 -60.09 1.28 122.22
N LEU A 2 -59.45 2.13 121.40
CA LEU A 2 -58.27 2.96 121.63
C LEU A 2 -57.19 2.48 122.62
N ALA A 3 -55.96 2.31 122.12
CA ALA A 3 -54.88 3.28 122.37
C ALA A 3 -53.60 2.90 121.62
N SER A 4 -53.15 3.84 120.79
CA SER A 4 -51.89 3.89 120.05
C SER A 4 -50.77 4.51 120.90
N VAL A 5 -49.55 3.97 120.86
CA VAL A 5 -48.29 4.71 121.13
C VAL A 5 -47.16 4.15 120.24
N HIS A 6 -46.35 5.06 119.71
CA HIS A 6 -45.29 4.90 118.70
C HIS A 6 -43.91 4.51 119.27
N ALA A 7 -43.11 3.79 118.47
CA ALA A 7 -41.65 3.91 118.29
C ALA A 7 -41.24 2.80 117.29
N GLY A 8 -40.79 3.06 116.07
CA GLY A 8 -39.51 3.68 115.74
C GLY A 8 -38.54 2.60 115.22
N LEU A 9 -38.47 2.39 113.90
CA LEU A 9 -37.29 1.78 113.29
C LEU A 9 -37.11 2.26 111.84
N VAL A 10 -36.02 3.00 111.66
CA VAL A 10 -35.42 3.41 110.40
C VAL A 10 -34.86 2.17 109.70
N VAL A 11 -35.22 1.95 108.43
CA VAL A 11 -34.37 1.21 107.49
C VAL A 11 -34.15 2.11 106.29
N ALA A 12 -33.02 2.81 106.36
CA ALA A 12 -32.40 3.56 105.28
C ALA A 12 -31.81 2.59 104.26
N GLY A 13 -31.59 3.11 103.05
CA GLY A 13 -31.27 2.37 101.85
C GLY A 13 -30.03 1.49 101.88
N LEU A 14 -30.06 0.51 100.98
CA LEU A 14 -28.89 -0.02 100.29
C LEU A 14 -29.24 -0.09 98.80
N ALA A 15 -29.22 1.09 98.17
CA ALA A 15 -28.83 1.18 96.78
C ALA A 15 -27.32 0.96 96.72
N GLY A 16 -26.88 0.09 95.80
CA GLY A 16 -25.48 0.00 95.39
C GLY A 16 -24.76 -1.26 95.87
N LEU A 17 -24.73 -2.29 95.02
CA LEU A 17 -23.47 -2.91 94.55
C LEU A 17 -23.75 -3.93 93.46
N SER A 18 -23.92 -3.47 92.21
CA SER A 18 -23.78 -4.32 91.02
C SER A 18 -23.45 -3.46 89.80
N ALA A 19 -22.26 -2.88 89.77
CA ALA A 19 -21.77 -2.18 88.58
C ALA A 19 -20.24 -2.33 88.34
N PRO A 20 -19.68 -3.55 88.22
CA PRO A 20 -18.50 -3.78 87.40
C PRO A 20 -18.85 -4.30 85.98
N SER A 21 -20.11 -4.67 85.72
CA SER A 21 -20.52 -5.29 84.45
C SER A 21 -20.64 -4.30 83.30
N ALA A 22 -21.05 -3.05 83.54
CA ALA A 22 -21.24 -2.07 82.47
C ALA A 22 -19.92 -1.70 81.76
N LEU A 23 -18.85 -1.43 82.53
CA LEU A 23 -17.53 -1.08 81.97
C LEU A 23 -16.86 -2.27 81.26
N ALA A 24 -17.07 -3.50 81.74
CA ALA A 24 -16.59 -4.71 81.08
C ALA A 24 -17.35 -5.00 79.78
N GLN A 25 -18.67 -4.74 79.74
CA GLN A 25 -19.48 -4.84 78.53
C GLN A 25 -19.03 -3.82 77.47
N GLU A 26 -18.78 -2.60 77.90
CA GLU A 26 -18.39 -1.47 77.04
C GLU A 26 -16.99 -1.67 76.41
N ALA A 27 -16.04 -2.24 77.16
CA ALA A 27 -14.73 -2.64 76.64
C ALA A 27 -14.80 -3.81 75.62
N LEU A 28 -15.68 -4.78 75.88
CA LEU A 28 -15.96 -5.88 74.94
C LEU A 28 -16.66 -5.38 73.66
N GLN A 29 -17.52 -4.37 73.76
CA GLN A 29 -18.17 -3.73 72.63
C GLN A 29 -17.16 -2.91 71.81
N GLN A 30 -16.29 -2.12 72.44
CA GLN A 30 -15.22 -1.42 71.74
C GLN A 30 -14.28 -2.37 70.97
N GLN A 31 -13.90 -3.51 71.55
CA GLN A 31 -13.09 -4.50 70.83
C GLN A 31 -13.79 -5.09 69.62
N ARG A 32 -15.11 -5.35 69.72
CA ARG A 32 -15.91 -5.83 68.58
C ARG A 32 -16.04 -4.79 67.49
N ASP A 33 -16.26 -3.54 67.85
CA ASP A 33 -16.38 -2.43 66.90
C ASP A 33 -15.03 -2.17 66.19
N GLN A 34 -13.91 -2.28 66.92
CA GLN A 34 -12.57 -2.21 66.33
C GLN A 34 -12.31 -3.38 65.36
N ALA A 35 -12.60 -4.61 65.76
CA ALA A 35 -12.44 -5.79 64.90
C ALA A 35 -13.35 -5.72 63.65
N ALA A 36 -14.58 -5.21 63.79
CA ALA A 36 -15.48 -4.98 62.66
C ALA A 36 -14.94 -3.92 61.70
N SER A 37 -14.40 -2.81 62.23
CA SER A 37 -13.73 -1.76 61.45
C SER A 37 -12.51 -2.28 60.68
N GLU A 38 -11.67 -3.10 61.33
CA GLU A 38 -10.49 -3.69 60.70
C GLU A 38 -10.89 -4.68 59.60
N TYR A 39 -11.89 -5.51 59.85
CA TYR A 39 -12.42 -6.43 58.84
C TYR A 39 -13.00 -5.69 57.64
N GLU A 40 -13.75 -4.61 57.87
CA GLU A 40 -14.31 -3.78 56.80
C GLU A 40 -13.21 -3.11 55.97
N LYS A 41 -12.16 -2.58 56.62
CA LYS A 41 -10.97 -2.04 55.93
C LYS A 41 -10.27 -3.11 55.08
N LEU A 42 -10.04 -4.29 55.64
CA LEU A 42 -9.36 -5.39 54.94
C LEU A 42 -10.20 -5.91 53.77
N SER A 43 -11.52 -6.02 53.97
CA SER A 43 -12.46 -6.38 52.90
C SER A 43 -12.44 -5.36 51.77
N ASN A 44 -12.48 -4.06 52.09
CA ASN A 44 -12.40 -3.00 51.10
C ASN A 44 -11.05 -2.97 50.38
N GLU A 45 -9.94 -3.22 51.07
CA GLU A 45 -8.63 -3.32 50.44
C GLU A 45 -8.54 -4.54 49.50
N LEU A 46 -9.13 -5.67 49.90
CA LEU A 46 -9.19 -6.87 49.08
C LEU A 46 -10.07 -6.67 47.83
N THR A 47 -11.20 -5.98 47.93
CA THR A 47 -12.04 -5.65 46.76
C THR A 47 -11.32 -4.69 45.82
N VAL A 48 -10.72 -3.61 46.33
CA VAL A 48 -9.93 -2.66 45.52
C VAL A 48 -8.76 -3.35 44.82
N THR A 49 -8.08 -4.27 45.51
CA THR A 49 -6.99 -5.05 44.92
C THR A 49 -7.50 -6.01 43.85
N GLY A 50 -8.63 -6.69 44.09
CA GLY A 50 -9.28 -7.56 43.12
C GLY A 50 -9.73 -6.81 41.86
N ASP A 51 -10.28 -5.61 42.00
CA ASP A 51 -10.69 -4.77 40.87
C ASP A 51 -9.49 -4.27 40.06
N ARG A 52 -8.39 -3.90 40.72
CA ARG A 52 -7.12 -3.56 40.05
C ARG A 52 -6.53 -4.74 39.29
N LEU A 53 -6.55 -5.94 39.86
CA LEU A 53 -6.06 -7.15 39.17
C LEU A 53 -6.88 -7.43 37.91
N LYS A 54 -8.21 -7.30 37.96
CA LYS A 54 -9.07 -7.43 36.78
C LYS A 54 -8.76 -6.39 35.71
N GLN A 55 -8.56 -5.13 36.10
CA GLN A 55 -8.16 -4.06 35.16
C GLN A 55 -6.83 -4.39 34.47
N LEU A 56 -5.83 -4.86 35.24
CA LEU A 56 -4.54 -5.30 34.70
C LEU A 56 -4.68 -6.50 33.75
N GLU A 57 -5.53 -7.48 34.08
CA GLU A 57 -5.82 -8.62 33.22
C GLU A 57 -6.46 -8.18 31.89
N ASP A 58 -7.42 -7.25 31.94
CA ASP A 58 -8.08 -6.68 30.77
C ASP A 58 -7.10 -5.87 29.90
N GLU A 59 -6.22 -5.05 30.51
CA GLU A 59 -5.17 -4.30 29.81
C GLU A 59 -4.18 -5.24 29.11
N VAL A 60 -3.70 -6.28 29.79
CA VAL A 60 -2.78 -7.27 29.21
C VAL A 60 -3.46 -8.04 28.07
N ALA A 61 -4.74 -8.37 28.21
CA ALA A 61 -5.51 -9.00 27.13
C ALA A 61 -5.64 -8.07 25.91
N GLY A 62 -5.89 -6.77 26.15
CA GLY A 62 -5.90 -5.73 25.12
C GLY A 62 -4.56 -5.63 24.39
N LEU A 63 -3.46 -5.48 25.14
CA LEU A 63 -2.11 -5.38 24.57
C LEU A 63 -1.72 -6.60 23.74
N LYS A 64 -2.08 -7.82 24.19
CA LYS A 64 -1.85 -9.05 23.42
C LYS A 64 -2.63 -9.03 22.10
N LYS A 65 -3.88 -8.58 22.12
CA LYS A 65 -4.70 -8.45 20.91
C LYS A 65 -4.10 -7.41 19.95
N ASP A 66 -3.65 -6.28 20.45
CA ASP A 66 -3.01 -5.24 19.65
C ASP A 66 -1.72 -5.76 19.01
N GLN A 67 -0.87 -6.45 19.79
CA GLN A 67 0.35 -7.09 19.28
C GLN A 67 0.05 -8.06 18.13
N THR A 68 -0.96 -8.93 18.28
CA THR A 68 -1.33 -9.86 17.20
C THR A 68 -1.84 -9.13 15.95
N THR A 69 -2.58 -8.02 16.15
CA THR A 69 -3.12 -7.20 15.07
C THR A 69 -2.01 -6.48 14.32
N ILE A 70 -1.07 -5.85 15.04
CA ILE A 70 0.10 -5.17 14.46
C ILE A 70 0.98 -6.16 13.71
N THR A 71 1.25 -7.33 14.30
CA THR A 71 2.05 -8.38 13.64
C THR A 71 1.39 -8.87 12.34
N ALA A 72 0.08 -9.10 12.36
CA ALA A 72 -0.66 -9.48 11.16
C ALA A 72 -0.64 -8.37 10.09
N ALA A 73 -0.79 -7.11 10.50
CA ALA A 73 -0.71 -5.96 9.61
C ALA A 73 0.68 -5.80 8.97
N LEU A 74 1.76 -6.01 9.74
CA LEU A 74 3.14 -5.99 9.25
C LEU A 74 3.42 -7.11 8.26
N ILE A 75 2.97 -8.34 8.54
CA ILE A 75 3.12 -9.47 7.61
C ILE A 75 2.38 -9.19 6.29
N GLN A 76 1.14 -8.71 6.39
CA GLN A 76 0.35 -8.36 5.22
C GLN A 76 1.00 -7.21 4.43
N SER A 77 1.56 -6.23 5.13
CA SER A 77 2.30 -5.11 4.54
C SER A 77 3.53 -5.57 3.76
N ALA A 78 4.39 -6.39 4.39
CA ALA A 78 5.56 -6.96 3.74
C ALA A 78 5.19 -7.81 2.51
N LYS A 79 4.06 -8.54 2.56
CA LYS A 79 3.56 -9.31 1.41
C LYS A 79 3.11 -8.40 0.27
N THR A 80 2.42 -7.30 0.58
CA THR A 80 2.01 -6.30 -0.42
C THR A 80 3.22 -5.62 -1.05
N ASP A 81 4.19 -5.14 -0.26
CA ASP A 81 5.41 -4.52 -0.81
C ASP A 81 6.18 -5.49 -1.70
N LYS A 82 6.36 -6.76 -1.28
CA LYS A 82 7.00 -7.78 -2.12
C LYS A 82 6.26 -7.99 -3.44
N LYS A 83 4.92 -7.97 -3.44
CA LYS A 83 4.13 -8.09 -4.66
C LYS A 83 4.34 -6.87 -5.57
N LEU A 84 4.30 -5.66 -5.01
CA LEU A 84 4.53 -4.43 -5.77
C LEU A 84 5.95 -4.40 -6.37
N GLN A 85 6.96 -4.89 -5.65
CA GLN A 85 8.32 -5.06 -6.18
C GLN A 85 8.37 -6.01 -7.38
N GLN A 86 7.67 -7.14 -7.30
CA GLN A 86 7.55 -8.09 -8.42
C GLN A 86 6.86 -7.43 -9.61
N ASP A 87 5.72 -6.76 -9.38
CA ASP A 87 4.97 -6.06 -10.43
C ASP A 87 5.82 -4.97 -11.11
N ILE A 88 6.62 -4.22 -10.33
CA ILE A 88 7.58 -3.23 -10.85
C ILE A 88 8.65 -3.88 -11.73
N SER A 89 9.20 -5.02 -11.31
CA SER A 89 10.18 -5.77 -12.10
C SER A 89 9.58 -6.24 -13.42
N ASP A 90 8.39 -6.84 -13.39
CA ASP A 90 7.71 -7.35 -14.57
C ASP A 90 7.37 -6.20 -15.56
N ILE A 91 6.96 -5.03 -15.07
CA ILE A 91 6.73 -3.84 -15.90
C ILE A 91 8.05 -3.33 -16.50
N ALA A 92 9.14 -3.33 -15.73
CA ALA A 92 10.46 -2.91 -16.22
C ALA A 92 10.97 -3.82 -17.35
N ASP A 93 10.78 -5.14 -17.22
CA ASP A 93 11.15 -6.11 -18.25
C ASP A 93 10.31 -5.91 -19.52
N LYS A 94 9.00 -5.71 -19.39
CA LYS A 94 8.12 -5.38 -20.52
C LYS A 94 8.52 -4.08 -21.20
N LEU A 95 8.85 -3.04 -20.45
CA LEU A 95 9.32 -1.76 -21.00
C LEU A 95 10.63 -1.94 -21.77
N THR A 96 11.51 -2.81 -21.31
CA THR A 96 12.77 -3.12 -22.01
C THR A 96 12.49 -3.80 -23.34
N ALA A 97 11.66 -4.84 -23.36
CA ALA A 97 11.26 -5.53 -24.58
C ALA A 97 10.55 -4.60 -25.58
N LEU A 98 9.66 -3.72 -25.10
CA LEU A 98 8.98 -2.73 -25.95
C LEU A 98 9.97 -1.71 -26.56
N ARG A 99 10.97 -1.27 -25.80
CA ARG A 99 12.01 -0.36 -26.32
C ARG A 99 12.90 -1.03 -27.35
N GLU A 100 13.27 -2.30 -27.16
CA GLU A 100 13.99 -3.07 -28.16
C GLU A 100 13.18 -3.19 -29.46
N GLN A 101 11.86 -3.44 -29.34
CA GLN A 101 10.96 -3.45 -30.48
C GLN A 101 10.88 -2.08 -31.16
N GLU A 102 10.78 -0.98 -30.39
CA GLU A 102 10.79 0.39 -30.90
C GLU A 102 12.06 0.68 -31.70
N ASP A 103 13.22 0.34 -31.16
CA ASP A 103 14.51 0.56 -31.81
C ASP A 103 14.67 -0.28 -33.09
N GLY A 104 14.17 -1.52 -33.09
CA GLY A 104 14.09 -2.37 -34.28
C GLY A 104 13.25 -1.75 -35.40
N ILE A 105 12.04 -1.27 -35.07
CA ILE A 105 11.17 -0.57 -36.03
C ILE A 105 11.84 0.70 -36.53
N ARG A 106 12.48 1.47 -35.64
CA ARG A 106 13.18 2.69 -36.01
C ARG A 106 14.37 2.42 -36.93
N ALA A 107 15.07 1.30 -36.76
CA ALA A 107 16.13 0.87 -37.67
C ALA A 107 15.57 0.51 -39.06
N SER A 108 14.46 -0.25 -39.12
CA SER A 108 13.76 -0.57 -40.38
C SER A 108 13.36 0.71 -41.13
N LEU A 109 12.71 1.65 -40.44
CA LEU A 109 12.29 2.93 -41.02
C LEU A 109 13.46 3.75 -41.56
N ARG A 110 14.61 3.77 -40.87
CA ARG A 110 15.82 4.46 -41.34
C ARG A 110 16.41 3.78 -42.58
N ALA A 111 16.47 2.45 -42.61
CA ALA A 111 16.97 1.70 -43.75
C ALA A 111 16.10 1.98 -45.00
N ARG A 112 14.78 1.89 -44.86
CA ARG A 112 13.82 2.21 -45.94
C ARG A 112 13.97 3.65 -46.44
N ARG A 113 14.12 4.62 -45.53
CA ARG A 113 14.38 6.02 -45.91
C ARG A 113 15.67 6.18 -46.71
N GLY A 114 16.71 5.42 -46.40
CA GLY A 114 17.96 5.38 -47.17
C GLY A 114 17.73 4.89 -48.60
N VAL A 115 17.07 3.74 -48.76
CA VAL A 115 16.73 3.17 -50.08
C VAL A 115 15.89 4.14 -50.90
N LEU A 116 14.83 4.72 -50.32
CA LEU A 116 13.99 5.70 -51.03
C LEU A 116 14.78 6.95 -51.44
N ALA A 117 15.72 7.43 -50.63
CA ALA A 117 16.57 8.56 -50.97
C ALA A 117 17.51 8.24 -52.15
N GLU A 118 18.07 7.02 -52.20
CA GLU A 118 18.91 6.56 -53.31
C GLU A 118 18.11 6.45 -54.61
N VAL A 119 16.91 5.87 -54.56
CA VAL A 119 16.01 5.77 -55.71
C VAL A 119 15.63 7.15 -56.22
N LEU A 120 15.23 8.07 -55.33
CA LEU A 120 14.91 9.45 -55.70
C LEU A 120 16.12 10.18 -56.31
N ALA A 121 17.32 9.97 -55.78
CA ALA A 121 18.54 10.55 -56.34
C ALA A 121 18.85 9.98 -57.74
N ALA A 122 18.62 8.68 -57.97
CA ALA A 122 18.79 8.06 -59.29
C ALA A 122 17.79 8.63 -60.31
N LEU A 123 16.52 8.72 -59.94
CA LEU A 123 15.46 9.30 -60.79
C LEU A 123 15.73 10.77 -61.11
N GLN A 124 16.17 11.55 -60.12
CA GLN A 124 16.53 12.94 -60.30
C GLN A 124 17.74 13.11 -61.24
N ARG A 125 18.76 12.25 -61.14
CA ARG A 125 19.92 12.26 -62.05
C ARG A 125 19.53 11.90 -63.48
N MET A 126 18.63 10.94 -63.68
CA MET A 126 18.07 10.61 -65.00
C MET A 126 17.23 11.75 -65.60
N GLY A 127 16.45 12.45 -64.76
CA GLY A 127 15.58 13.56 -65.21
C GLY A 127 16.31 14.88 -65.50
N LEU A 128 17.42 15.17 -64.80
CA LEU A 128 18.15 16.44 -64.93
C LEU A 128 19.41 16.37 -65.80
N ASN A 129 20.00 15.19 -66.00
CA ASN A 129 21.16 14.98 -66.89
C ASN A 129 20.85 13.92 -67.95
N PRO A 130 19.97 14.19 -68.92
CA PRO A 130 19.88 13.35 -70.10
C PRO A 130 21.26 13.31 -70.79
N PRO A 131 21.72 12.14 -71.28
CA PRO A 131 23.05 12.01 -71.90
C PRO A 131 23.22 13.05 -73.01
N PRO A 132 24.43 13.66 -73.16
CA PRO A 132 24.66 14.73 -74.12
C PRO A 132 24.26 14.28 -75.52
N ALA A 133 23.35 15.05 -76.13
CA ALA A 133 22.82 14.81 -77.47
C ALA A 133 23.90 15.09 -78.54
N ILE A 134 24.90 14.22 -78.60
CA ILE A 134 25.83 14.16 -79.72
C ILE A 134 25.72 12.74 -80.25
N LEU A 135 24.83 12.58 -81.25
CA LEU A 135 24.45 11.37 -82.00
C LEU A 135 23.25 10.57 -81.46
N VAL A 136 22.08 11.18 -81.45
CA VAL A 136 20.81 10.44 -81.39
C VAL A 136 20.49 9.89 -82.80
N ARG A 137 20.38 8.56 -82.90
CA ARG A 137 19.93 7.81 -84.09
C ARG A 137 18.41 7.60 -84.03
N PRO A 138 17.72 7.33 -85.16
CA PRO A 138 16.26 7.13 -85.20
C PRO A 138 15.69 5.95 -84.34
N ASP A 139 16.52 5.15 -83.67
CA ASP A 139 16.11 4.08 -82.72
C ASP A 139 15.77 4.59 -81.30
N ASP A 140 15.86 5.90 -81.04
CA ASP A 140 15.69 6.49 -79.70
C ASP A 140 14.27 6.36 -79.11
N ALA A 141 13.28 6.14 -79.98
CA ALA A 141 11.91 5.81 -79.56
C ALA A 141 11.82 4.40 -78.93
N LEU A 142 12.57 3.42 -79.44
CA LEU A 142 12.65 2.07 -78.84
C LEU A 142 13.40 2.09 -77.51
N ALA A 143 14.46 2.92 -77.41
CA ALA A 143 15.16 3.16 -76.14
C ALA A 143 14.23 3.81 -75.09
N SER A 144 13.37 4.75 -75.50
CA SER A 144 12.36 5.38 -74.62
C SER A 144 11.28 4.40 -74.16
N VAL A 145 10.78 3.52 -75.05
CA VAL A 145 9.83 2.46 -74.67
C VAL A 145 10.48 1.44 -73.73
N ARG A 146 11.75 1.06 -73.95
CA ARG A 146 12.49 0.17 -73.04
C ARG A 146 12.69 0.78 -71.65
N SER A 147 12.94 2.09 -71.61
CA SER A 147 13.04 2.87 -70.37
C SER A 147 11.69 2.93 -69.64
N ALA A 148 10.59 3.12 -70.37
CA ALA A 148 9.23 3.13 -69.83
C ALA A 148 8.79 1.75 -69.30
N VAL A 149 9.19 0.66 -69.97
CA VAL A 149 8.95 -0.72 -69.50
C VAL A 149 9.76 -1.03 -68.24
N LEU A 150 11.03 -0.58 -68.15
CA LEU A 150 11.84 -0.71 -66.94
C LEU A 150 11.30 0.15 -65.78
N LEU A 151 10.78 1.35 -66.04
CA LEU A 151 10.08 2.15 -65.04
C LEU A 151 8.79 1.46 -64.56
N GLY A 152 8.07 0.80 -65.46
CA GLY A 152 6.86 0.01 -65.14
C GLY A 152 7.12 -1.20 -64.24
N ALA A 153 8.36 -1.71 -64.19
CA ALA A 153 8.76 -2.79 -63.29
C ALA A 153 9.08 -2.30 -61.85
N VAL A 154 9.49 -1.04 -61.68
CA VAL A 154 9.89 -0.47 -60.38
C VAL A 154 8.69 0.05 -59.58
N VAL A 155 7.62 0.50 -60.26
CA VAL A 155 6.42 1.03 -59.59
C VAL A 155 5.71 0.00 -58.69
N PRO A 156 5.52 -1.27 -59.09
CA PRO A 156 4.97 -2.31 -58.21
C PRO A 156 5.82 -2.54 -56.95
N GLU A 157 7.14 -2.62 -57.10
CA GLU A 157 8.07 -2.80 -55.98
C GLU A 157 8.03 -1.62 -55.00
N MET A 158 7.91 -0.39 -55.51
CA MET A 158 7.72 0.81 -54.67
C MET A 158 6.39 0.80 -53.93
N ARG A 159 5.32 0.24 -54.52
CA ARG A 159 4.04 0.09 -53.83
C ARG A 159 4.16 -0.86 -52.65
N GLU A 160 4.84 -1.99 -52.82
CA GLU A 160 5.11 -2.94 -51.75
C GLU A 160 5.92 -2.29 -50.61
N GLN A 161 6.98 -1.54 -50.94
CA GLN A 161 7.76 -0.82 -49.92
C GLN A 161 6.95 0.24 -49.15
N VAL A 162 5.99 0.89 -49.79
CA VAL A 162 5.08 1.86 -49.14
C VAL A 162 4.06 1.17 -48.24
N GLU A 163 3.56 0.00 -48.64
CA GLU A 163 2.67 -0.82 -47.81
C GLU A 163 3.38 -1.29 -46.55
N GLU A 164 4.61 -1.80 -46.69
CA GLU A 164 5.45 -2.17 -45.55
C GLU A 164 5.79 -0.97 -44.65
N LEU A 165 6.16 0.18 -45.23
CA LEU A 165 6.41 1.42 -44.48
C LEU A 165 5.18 1.85 -43.67
N THR A 166 3.99 1.72 -44.25
CA THR A 166 2.73 2.02 -43.56
C THR A 166 2.49 1.04 -42.40
N GLY A 167 2.86 -0.23 -42.58
CA GLY A 167 2.89 -1.24 -41.51
C GLY A 167 3.81 -0.84 -40.36
N ASP A 168 5.08 -0.57 -40.68
CA ASP A 168 6.11 -0.18 -39.70
C ASP A 168 5.70 1.08 -38.91
N LEU A 169 5.09 2.08 -39.56
CA LEU A 169 4.60 3.29 -38.89
C LEU A 169 3.43 3.02 -37.94
N LYS A 170 2.50 2.12 -38.32
CA LYS A 170 1.40 1.70 -37.43
C LYS A 170 1.94 0.94 -36.22
N ASP A 171 2.91 0.06 -36.45
CA ASP A 171 3.56 -0.67 -35.37
C ASP A 171 4.34 0.27 -34.45
N MET A 172 5.03 1.28 -34.99
CA MET A 172 5.70 2.30 -34.20
C MET A 172 4.72 3.05 -33.30
N GLN A 173 3.57 3.46 -33.85
CA GLN A 173 2.53 4.15 -33.08
C GLN A 173 1.98 3.25 -31.96
N ARG A 174 1.73 1.97 -32.26
CA ARG A 174 1.25 0.98 -31.29
C ARG A 174 2.26 0.77 -30.16
N VAL A 175 3.52 0.52 -30.49
CA VAL A 175 4.59 0.30 -29.50
C VAL A 175 4.78 1.54 -28.64
N THR A 176 4.79 2.73 -29.24
CA THR A 176 4.90 4.00 -28.49
C THR A 176 3.74 4.18 -27.50
N ALA A 177 2.51 3.87 -27.92
CA ALA A 177 1.35 3.91 -27.03
C ALA A 177 1.46 2.90 -25.88
N SER A 178 1.89 1.66 -26.16
CA SER A 178 2.13 0.64 -25.13
C SER A 178 3.24 1.06 -24.16
N ILE A 179 4.34 1.67 -24.63
CA ILE A 179 5.39 2.20 -23.76
C ILE A 179 4.83 3.27 -22.82
N ALA A 180 4.02 4.20 -23.33
CA ALA A 180 3.41 5.25 -22.51
C ALA A 180 2.47 4.66 -21.44
N GLU A 181 1.66 3.66 -21.81
CA GLU A 181 0.77 2.97 -20.87
C GLU A 181 1.55 2.24 -19.77
N GLU A 182 2.59 1.47 -20.13
CA GLU A 182 3.42 0.76 -19.16
C GLU A 182 4.24 1.72 -18.27
N GLN A 183 4.63 2.90 -18.78
CA GLN A 183 5.26 3.94 -17.97
C GLN A 183 4.31 4.52 -16.92
N GLU A 184 3.05 4.76 -17.28
CA GLU A 184 2.06 5.24 -16.31
C GLU A 184 1.76 4.16 -15.27
N LYS A 185 1.61 2.89 -15.68
CA LYS A 185 1.49 1.76 -14.75
C LYS A 185 2.67 1.67 -13.79
N LEU A 186 3.90 1.79 -14.30
CA LEU A 186 5.10 1.78 -13.45
C LEU A 186 5.07 2.90 -12.40
N LYS A 187 4.65 4.09 -12.81
CA LYS A 187 4.55 5.25 -11.93
C LYS A 187 3.49 5.06 -10.85
N THR A 188 2.31 4.54 -11.20
CA THR A 188 1.26 4.23 -10.22
C THR A 188 1.73 3.17 -9.23
N THR A 189 2.31 2.06 -9.72
CA THR A 189 2.79 0.97 -8.84
C THR A 189 3.91 1.42 -7.91
N ARG A 190 4.81 2.31 -8.36
CA ARG A 190 5.83 2.91 -7.48
C ARG A 190 5.25 3.85 -6.43
N THR A 191 4.17 4.55 -6.77
CA THR A 191 3.47 5.40 -5.79
C THR A 191 2.84 4.53 -4.72
N ASP A 192 2.11 3.48 -5.11
CA ASP A 192 1.52 2.50 -4.20
C ASP A 192 2.60 1.85 -3.31
N GLN A 193 3.77 1.55 -3.88
CA GLN A 193 4.90 1.00 -3.13
C GLN A 193 5.41 1.98 -2.06
N ALA A 194 5.56 3.26 -2.40
CA ALA A 194 6.01 4.28 -1.46
C ALA A 194 4.99 4.48 -0.32
N GLU A 195 3.69 4.45 -0.63
CA GLU A 195 2.62 4.49 0.38
C GLU A 195 2.68 3.28 1.30
N GLU A 196 2.88 2.09 0.74
CA GLU A 196 2.99 0.85 1.49
C GLU A 196 4.23 0.82 2.40
N GLN A 197 5.38 1.30 1.93
CA GLN A 197 6.59 1.45 2.76
C GLN A 197 6.39 2.43 3.90
N LYS A 198 5.69 3.55 3.66
CA LYS A 198 5.33 4.51 4.70
C LYS A 198 4.35 3.90 5.72
N ARG A 199 3.39 3.10 5.26
CA ARG A 199 2.49 2.36 6.15
C ARG A 199 3.28 1.38 7.03
N GLN A 200 4.24 0.66 6.44
CA GLN A 200 5.11 -0.26 7.16
C GLN A 200 5.95 0.46 8.22
N SER A 201 6.54 1.62 7.90
CA SER A 201 7.34 2.37 8.88
C SER A 201 6.50 2.83 10.07
N LEU A 202 5.27 3.32 9.82
CA LEU A 202 4.35 3.71 10.89
C LEU A 202 3.96 2.51 11.77
N LEU A 203 3.77 1.32 11.20
CA LEU A 203 3.48 0.11 11.97
C LEU A 203 4.66 -0.39 12.81
N LEU A 204 5.89 -0.06 12.44
CA LEU A 204 7.09 -0.42 13.20
C LEU A 204 7.38 0.56 14.35
N GLU A 205 6.82 1.77 14.29
CA GLU A 205 6.94 2.79 15.34
C GLU A 205 5.89 2.64 16.46
N LEU A 206 4.84 1.83 16.24
CA LEU A 206 3.78 1.51 17.21
C LEU A 206 4.19 0.38 18.17
#